data_AF-A0A8X8IVI7-F1
#
_entry.id   AF-A0A8X8IVI7-F1
#
_cell.length_a   1.000
_cell.length_b   1.000
_cell.length_c   1.000
_cell.angle_alpha   90.00
_cell.angle_beta   90.00
_cell.angle_gamma   90.00
#
_symmetry.space_group_name_H-M   'P 1'
#
loop_
_entity.id
_entity.type
_entity.pdbx_description
1 polymer ?
#
loop_
_entity_poly.entity_id
_entity_poly.type
_entity_poly.pdbx_seq_one_letter_code
_entity_poly.pdbx_strand_id
1 'polypeptide(L)'
;MQNKNNVIRIVAGFTGRTIEQVQKDIDRDRCMSPIEAVEYGIIDGVIDRDSTIPLAPVPERVTPTLNYEDIMRKDPMKFLNPDVPDDEIY
;
A
#
# COMPACT_ATOMS: atom_id res chain seq x y z
N MET A 1 26.81 -8.28 -0.57
CA MET A 1 25.59 -8.93 -1.09
C MET A 1 24.72 -7.86 -1.76
N GLN A 2 24.97 -7.57 -3.04
CA GLN A 2 24.33 -6.46 -3.77
C GLN A 2 22.78 -6.55 -3.77
N ASN A 3 22.24 -7.76 -3.88
CA ASN A 3 20.80 -7.99 -4.02
C ASN A 3 20.01 -7.55 -2.77
N LYS A 4 20.51 -7.87 -1.56
CA LYS A 4 19.86 -7.45 -0.31
C LYS A 4 19.75 -5.93 -0.21
N ASN A 5 20.83 -5.22 -0.56
CA ASN A 5 20.87 -3.76 -0.49
C ASN A 5 19.90 -3.10 -1.50
N ASN A 6 19.76 -3.69 -2.69
CA ASN A 6 18.79 -3.20 -3.68
C ASN A 6 17.35 -3.35 -3.19
N VAL A 7 17.01 -4.51 -2.60
CA VAL A 7 15.67 -4.75 -2.02
C VAL A 7 15.39 -3.74 -0.91
N ILE A 8 16.33 -3.55 0.03
CA ILE A 8 16.17 -2.59 1.14
C ILE A 8 15.89 -1.18 0.60
N ARG A 9 16.64 -0.73 -0.42
CA ARG A 9 16.45 0.60 -1.01
C ARG A 9 15.08 0.76 -1.68
N ILE A 10 14.61 -0.28 -2.38
CA ILE A 10 13.29 -0.26 -3.04
C ILE A 10 12.19 -0.17 -1.98
N VAL A 11 12.25 -1.04 -0.95
CA VAL A 11 11.25 -1.07 0.12
C VAL A 11 11.22 0.24 0.90
N ALA A 12 12.38 0.80 1.25
CA ALA A 12 12.45 2.13 1.89
C ALA A 12 11.81 3.23 1.03
N GLY A 13 12.01 3.18 -0.29
CA GLY A 13 11.49 4.17 -1.23
C GLY A 13 9.97 4.26 -1.27
N PHE A 14 9.26 3.12 -1.36
CA PHE A 14 7.79 3.14 -1.46
C PHE A 14 7.08 3.18 -0.10
N THR A 15 7.70 2.63 0.97
CA THR A 15 7.10 2.65 2.32
C THR A 15 7.31 3.97 3.06
N GLY A 16 8.27 4.80 2.61
CA GLY A 16 8.71 5.99 3.34
C GLY A 16 9.47 5.69 4.64
N ARG A 17 9.89 4.44 4.87
CA ARG A 17 10.71 4.01 6.01
C ARG A 17 12.20 4.25 5.73
N THR A 18 13.00 4.36 6.79
CA THR A 18 14.45 4.52 6.62
C THR A 18 15.11 3.20 6.19
N ILE A 19 16.26 3.30 5.53
CA ILE A 19 17.04 2.13 5.08
C ILE A 19 17.41 1.25 6.29
N GLU A 20 17.78 1.86 7.41
CA GLU A 20 18.17 1.18 8.64
C GLU A 20 17.01 0.41 9.26
N GLN A 21 15.81 1.00 9.25
CA GLN A 21 14.61 0.34 9.75
C GLN A 21 14.26 -0.88 8.88
N VAL A 22 14.23 -0.70 7.56
CA VAL A 22 13.93 -1.78 6.60
C VAL A 22 14.99 -2.89 6.69
N GLN A 23 16.27 -2.54 6.85
CA GLN A 23 17.34 -3.51 7.01
C GLN A 23 17.16 -4.37 8.26
N LYS A 24 16.77 -3.76 9.39
CA LYS A 24 16.48 -4.47 10.65
C LYS A 24 15.25 -5.37 10.49
N ASP A 25 14.20 -4.86 9.86
CA ASP A 25 12.92 -5.57 9.73
C ASP A 25 12.99 -6.75 8.75
N ILE A 26 13.88 -6.70 7.76
CA ILE A 26 14.11 -7.79 6.78
C ILE A 26 15.17 -8.80 7.27
N ASP A 27 15.85 -8.55 8.39
CA ASP A 27 16.87 -9.48 8.87
C ASP A 27 16.28 -10.82 9.36
N ARG A 28 15.00 -10.81 9.73
CA ARG A 28 14.19 -11.99 10.05
C ARG A 28 12.81 -11.84 9.42
N ASP A 29 12.13 -12.98 9.28
CA ASP A 29 10.74 -12.98 8.82
C ASP A 29 9.87 -12.17 9.79
N ARG A 30 9.27 -11.10 9.26
CA ARG A 30 8.33 -10.24 9.99
C ARG A 30 6.97 -10.33 9.31
N CYS A 31 6.10 -11.16 9.86
CA CYS A 31 4.70 -11.24 9.45
C CYS A 31 3.94 -10.00 9.95
N MET A 32 3.07 -9.44 9.12
CA MET A 32 2.24 -8.28 9.45
C MET A 32 0.77 -8.61 9.22
N SER A 33 -0.10 -8.12 10.09
CA SER A 33 -1.52 -8.02 9.81
C SER A 33 -1.79 -7.00 8.68
N PRO A 34 -2.97 -7.03 8.02
CA PRO A 34 -3.31 -6.05 7.00
C PRO A 34 -3.22 -4.59 7.51
N ILE A 35 -3.60 -4.35 8.77
CA ILE A 35 -3.53 -3.02 9.40
C ILE A 35 -2.06 -2.60 9.59
N GLU A 36 -1.21 -3.50 10.10
CA GLU A 36 0.23 -3.20 10.22
C GLU A 36 0.89 -2.97 8.86
N ALA A 37 0.45 -3.66 7.81
CA ALA A 37 0.95 -3.46 6.44
C ALA A 37 0.55 -2.08 5.88
N VAL A 38 -0.67 -1.61 6.19
CA VAL A 38 -1.12 -0.24 5.92
C VAL A 38 -0.19 0.75 6.65
N GLU A 39 -0.09 0.65 7.98
CA GLU A 39 0.74 1.55 8.79
C GLU A 39 2.23 1.54 8.39
N TYR A 40 2.73 0.39 7.94
CA TYR A 40 4.10 0.27 7.47
C TYR A 40 4.32 0.96 6.11
N GLY A 41 3.26 1.16 5.33
CA GLY A 41 3.29 1.74 3.97
C GLY A 41 3.51 0.70 2.88
N ILE A 42 3.17 -0.58 3.13
CA ILE A 42 3.26 -1.65 2.12
C ILE A 42 2.02 -1.64 1.22
N ILE A 43 0.86 -1.31 1.78
CA ILE A 43 -0.43 -1.24 1.08
C ILE A 43 -1.18 0.04 1.48
N ASP A 44 -2.04 0.54 0.60
CA ASP A 44 -2.73 1.82 0.80
C ASP A 44 -4.07 1.71 1.55
N GLY A 45 -4.57 0.50 1.76
CA GLY A 45 -5.79 0.26 2.53
C GLY A 45 -6.18 -1.22 2.62
N VAL A 46 -7.15 -1.51 3.47
CA VAL A 46 -7.74 -2.85 3.66
C VAL A 46 -9.21 -2.81 3.28
N ILE A 47 -9.65 -3.75 2.45
CA ILE A 47 -11.06 -3.93 2.10
C ILE A 47 -11.63 -5.04 2.98
N ASP A 48 -12.66 -4.73 3.78
CA ASP A 48 -13.45 -5.68 4.56
C ASP A 48 -14.93 -5.56 4.18
N ARG A 49 -15.40 -6.48 3.33
CA ARG A 49 -16.76 -6.51 2.78
C ARG A 49 -17.13 -5.17 2.13
N ASP A 50 -18.03 -4.42 2.76
CA ASP A 50 -18.54 -3.15 2.25
C ASP A 50 -17.77 -1.93 2.81
N SER A 51 -16.72 -2.16 3.61
CA SER A 51 -15.94 -1.12 4.28
C SER A 51 -14.49 -1.14 3.81
N THR A 52 -13.91 0.03 3.59
CA THR A 52 -12.47 0.18 3.33
C THR A 52 -11.81 0.97 4.45
N ILE A 53 -10.69 0.46 4.97
CA ILE A 53 -9.84 1.14 5.96
C ILE A 53 -8.64 1.69 5.18
N PRO A 54 -8.62 2.99 4.82
CA PRO A 54 -7.51 3.58 4.08
C PRO A 54 -6.31 3.87 5.00
N LEU A 55 -5.13 4.01 4.41
CA LEU A 55 -3.97 4.63 5.04
C LEU A 55 -4.28 6.11 5.30
N ALA A 56 -4.65 6.44 6.53
CA ALA A 56 -4.88 7.83 6.94
C ALA A 56 -3.89 8.23 8.05
N PRO A 57 -3.15 9.35 7.90
CA PRO A 57 -3.01 10.19 6.71
C PRO A 57 -2.03 9.56 5.70
N VAL A 58 -2.36 9.65 4.41
CA VAL A 58 -1.41 9.34 3.33
C VAL A 58 -0.18 10.23 3.51
N PRO A 59 1.05 9.68 3.50
CA PRO A 59 2.26 10.51 3.55
C PRO A 59 2.24 11.52 2.39
N GLU A 60 2.52 12.80 2.64
CA GLU A 60 2.49 13.87 1.60
C GLU A 60 3.27 13.54 0.31
N ARG A 61 4.24 12.63 0.43
CA ARG A 61 5.12 12.15 -0.64
C ARG A 61 4.39 11.28 -1.67
N VAL A 62 3.27 10.68 -1.28
CA VAL A 62 2.46 9.79 -2.11
C VAL A 62 1.23 10.58 -2.53
N THR A 63 1.19 10.96 -3.80
CA THR A 63 -0.06 11.49 -4.39
C THR A 63 -0.99 10.30 -4.56
N PRO A 64 -2.16 10.27 -3.88
CA PRO A 64 -3.10 9.19 -4.11
C PRO A 64 -3.54 9.25 -5.58
N THR A 65 -3.34 8.17 -6.32
CA THR A 65 -3.91 8.05 -7.67
C THR A 65 -5.44 8.02 -7.63
N LEU A 66 -6.00 7.71 -6.45
CA LEU A 66 -7.42 7.53 -6.19
C LEU A 66 -7.85 8.40 -5.00
N ASN A 67 -8.86 9.25 -5.19
CA ASN A 67 -9.46 10.00 -4.10
C ASN A 67 -10.51 9.14 -3.38
N TYR A 68 -10.16 8.60 -2.21
CA TYR A 68 -11.04 7.74 -1.42
C TYR A 68 -12.39 8.39 -1.08
N GLU A 69 -12.43 9.70 -0.83
CA GLU A 69 -13.67 10.42 -0.55
C GLU A 69 -14.62 10.44 -1.75
N ASP A 70 -14.08 10.60 -2.96
CA ASP A 70 -14.87 10.59 -4.20
C ASP A 70 -15.40 9.18 -4.53
N ILE A 71 -14.63 8.15 -4.18
CA ILE A 71 -14.95 6.74 -4.44
C ILE A 71 -16.07 6.27 -3.50
N MET A 72 -15.94 6.54 -2.19
CA MET A 72 -16.91 6.08 -1.19
C MET A 72 -18.25 6.83 -1.25
N ARG A 73 -18.26 8.10 -1.71
CA ARG A 73 -19.50 8.88 -1.85
C ARG A 73 -20.29 8.60 -3.12
N LYS A 74 -19.63 8.29 -4.25
CA LYS A 74 -20.31 8.24 -5.55
C LYS A 74 -20.89 6.86 -5.87
N ASP A 75 -20.12 5.79 -5.64
CA ASP A 75 -20.57 4.42 -5.87
C ASP A 75 -19.60 3.41 -5.23
N PRO A 76 -19.89 2.90 -4.02
CA PRO A 76 -19.04 1.93 -3.32
C PRO A 76 -18.79 0.64 -4.13
N MET A 77 -19.74 0.24 -4.98
CA MET A 77 -19.64 -1.01 -5.76
C MET A 77 -18.68 -0.91 -6.93
N LYS A 78 -18.50 0.28 -7.50
CA LYS A 78 -17.55 0.50 -8.60
C LYS A 78 -16.08 0.37 -8.16
N PHE A 79 -15.81 0.56 -6.88
CA PHE A 79 -14.48 0.33 -6.32
C PHE A 79 -14.17 -1.14 -6.15
N LEU A 80 -15.17 -1.93 -5.71
CA LEU A 80 -15.04 -3.38 -5.52
C LEU A 80 -14.95 -4.11 -6.87
N ASN A 81 -15.69 -3.64 -7.87
CA ASN A 81 -15.68 -4.15 -9.24
C ASN A 81 -15.33 -3.02 -10.21
N PRO A 82 -14.05 -2.67 -10.35
CA PRO A 82 -13.63 -1.72 -11.37
C PRO A 82 -13.89 -2.33 -12.75
N ASP A 83 -14.52 -1.56 -13.65
CA ASP A 83 -14.54 -1.87 -15.08
C ASP A 83 -13.11 -1.67 -15.61
N VAL A 84 -12.27 -2.70 -15.47
CA VAL A 84 -10.95 -2.75 -16.06
C VAL A 84 -11.13 -3.11 -17.53
N PRO A 85 -10.77 -2.24 -18.48
CA PRO A 85 -10.82 -2.56 -19.90
C PRO A 85 -10.04 -3.85 -20.20
N ASP A 86 -10.56 -4.70 -21.08
CA ASP A 86 -9.96 -6.00 -21.41
C ASP A 86 -8.49 -5.89 -21.87
N ASP A 87 -8.06 -4.72 -22.36
CA ASP A 87 -6.70 -4.40 -22.78
C ASP A 87 -5.74 -4.05 -21.63
N GLU A 88 -6.21 -3.94 -20.38
CA GLU A 88 -5.36 -3.75 -19.20
C GLU A 88 -5.22 -5.02 -18.35
N ILE A 89 -5.91 -6.11 -18.70
CA ILE A 89 -5.80 -7.42 -18.04
C ILE A 89 -4.77 -8.28 -18.80
N TYR A 90 -3.48 -8.11 -18.46
CA TYR A 90 -2.39 -8.94 -18.97
C TYR A 90 -1.74 -9.79 -17.89
#